data_AF-A0A8T4RBQ2-F1
#
_entry.id   AF-A0A8T4RBQ2-F1
#
_cell.length_a   1.000
_cell.length_b   1.000
_cell.length_c   1.000
_cell.angle_alpha   90.00
_cell.angle_beta   90.00
_cell.angle_gamma   90.00
#
_symmetry.space_group_name_H-M   'P 1'
#
loop_
_entity.id
_entity.type
_entity.pdbx_description
1 polymer ?
#
loop_
_entity_poly.entity_id
_entity_poly.type
_entity_poly.pdbx_seq_one_letter_code
_entity_poly.pdbx_strand_id
1 'polypeptide(L)'
;MFELHESTVIQSDALTLTGSYPYIATDLPYGKNTKTQDLMKLYRAFFLRLRALKTRKAVVGMPSTVACGSLLKGAGYKVQGQFTIYIHKSLSKKIIVLERA
;
A
#
# COMPACT_ATOMS: atom_id res chain seq x y z
N MET A 1 8.35 22.98 -18.26
CA MET A 1 8.27 21.97 -19.34
C MET A 1 8.16 20.62 -18.63
N PHE A 2 7.03 19.92 -18.76
CA PHE A 2 6.88 18.60 -18.14
C PHE A 2 7.38 17.57 -19.15
N GLU A 3 8.39 16.79 -18.79
CA GLU A 3 8.77 15.60 -19.56
C GLU A 3 7.67 14.55 -19.38
N LEU A 4 7.06 14.15 -20.48
CA LEU A 4 6.14 13.02 -20.49
C LEU A 4 6.99 11.75 -20.50
N HIS A 5 6.99 11.03 -19.38
CA HIS A 5 7.53 9.69 -19.34
C HIS A 5 6.51 8.70 -19.92
N GLU A 6 7.01 7.63 -20.54
CA GLU A 6 6.16 6.54 -21.01
C GLU A 6 5.42 5.90 -19.83
N SER A 7 4.13 5.63 -20.03
CA SER A 7 3.27 5.00 -19.03
C SER A 7 2.54 3.81 -19.61
N THR A 8 2.46 2.72 -18.84
CA THR A 8 1.73 1.51 -19.23
C THR A 8 0.59 1.26 -18.24
N VAL A 9 -0.60 1.00 -18.77
CA VAL A 9 -1.78 0.59 -17.99
C VAL A 9 -2.08 -0.87 -18.30
N ILE A 10 -2.21 -1.69 -17.25
CA ILE A 10 -2.42 -3.13 -17.37
C ILE A 10 -3.61 -3.51 -16.49
N GLN A 11 -4.55 -4.27 -17.04
CA GLN A 11 -5.61 -4.89 -16.25
C GLN A 11 -5.04 -6.11 -15.49
N SER A 12 -4.94 -6.01 -14.16
CA SER A 12 -4.42 -7.09 -13.32
C SER A 12 -4.90 -6.96 -11.86
N ASP A 13 -4.59 -7.96 -11.04
CA ASP A 13 -4.76 -7.92 -9.58
C ASP A 13 -3.40 -7.60 -8.93
N ALA A 14 -3.37 -6.56 -8.08
CA ALA A 14 -2.18 -6.17 -7.34
C ALA A 14 -1.62 -7.32 -6.47
N LEU A 15 -2.45 -8.28 -6.05
CA LEU A 15 -2.04 -9.46 -5.28
C LEU A 15 -1.38 -10.55 -6.12
N THR A 16 -1.46 -10.49 -7.45
CA THR A 16 -0.86 -11.47 -8.37
C THR A 16 0.26 -10.89 -9.22
N LEU A 17 0.52 -9.58 -9.11
CA LEU A 17 1.58 -8.89 -9.84
C LEU A 17 2.95 -9.58 -9.66
N THR A 18 3.71 -9.64 -10.74
CA THR A 18 5.06 -10.23 -10.79
C THR A 18 6.06 -9.21 -11.34
N GLY A 19 7.35 -9.50 -11.16
CA GLY A 19 8.44 -8.61 -11.59
C GLY A 19 9.16 -7.93 -10.42
N SER A 20 9.83 -6.82 -10.74
CA SER A 20 10.65 -6.07 -9.78
C SER A 20 10.34 -4.58 -9.88
N TYR A 21 9.79 -4.00 -8.82
CA TYR A 21 9.40 -2.58 -8.77
C TYR A 21 10.09 -1.93 -7.57
N PRO A 22 11.22 -1.21 -7.76
CA PRO A 22 11.98 -0.66 -6.65
C PRO A 22 11.19 0.33 -5.78
N TYR A 23 10.23 1.01 -6.40
CA TYR A 23 9.39 2.03 -5.79
C TYR A 23 7.93 1.78 -6.12
N ILE A 24 7.05 1.84 -5.11
CA ILE A 24 5.61 1.73 -5.28
C ILE A 24 4.92 2.86 -4.49
N ALA A 25 4.01 3.58 -5.14
CA ALA A 25 3.08 4.48 -4.48
C ALA A 25 1.66 3.96 -4.74
N THR A 26 0.87 3.77 -3.70
CA THR A 26 -0.49 3.24 -3.83
C THR A 26 -1.43 3.74 -2.73
N ASP A 27 -2.71 3.75 -3.03
CA ASP A 27 -3.79 3.99 -2.07
C ASP A 27 -4.67 2.75 -2.00
N LEU A 28 -4.61 2.04 -0.87
CA LEU A 28 -5.30 0.77 -0.71
C LEU A 28 -6.83 1.00 -0.59
N PRO A 29 -7.66 0.02 -0.97
CA PRO A 29 -9.10 0.12 -0.81
C PRO A 29 -9.51 0.30 0.66
N TYR A 30 -10.48 1.17 0.95
CA TYR A 30 -10.90 1.49 2.33
C TYR A 30 -12.07 0.64 2.85
N GLY A 31 -12.61 -0.27 2.02
CA GLY A 31 -13.65 -1.23 2.42
C GLY A 31 -15.08 -0.70 2.51
N LYS A 32 -15.33 0.59 2.28
CA LYS A 32 -16.70 1.07 2.08
C LYS A 32 -17.24 0.49 0.77
N ASN A 33 -18.35 -0.23 0.84
CA ASN A 33 -19.04 -0.87 -0.31
C ASN A 33 -18.22 -1.91 -1.10
N THR A 34 -17.11 -2.42 -0.54
CA THR A 34 -16.28 -3.42 -1.23
C THR A 34 -16.72 -4.84 -0.84
N LYS A 35 -16.88 -5.74 -1.81
CA LYS A 35 -17.27 -7.16 -1.58
C LYS A 35 -16.24 -7.96 -0.75
N THR A 36 -15.07 -7.38 -0.48
CA THR A 36 -13.99 -8.02 0.27
C THR A 36 -14.36 -8.11 1.75
N GLN A 37 -14.76 -9.31 2.17
CA GLN A 37 -15.22 -9.58 3.54
C GLN A 37 -14.12 -9.47 4.62
N ASP A 38 -12.83 -9.36 4.22
CA ASP A 38 -11.72 -9.18 5.16
C ASP A 38 -10.61 -8.26 4.60
N LEU A 39 -10.68 -6.97 4.95
CA LEU A 39 -9.66 -5.97 4.60
C LEU A 39 -8.29 -6.28 5.19
N MET A 40 -8.23 -6.87 6.38
CA MET A 40 -6.96 -7.18 7.03
C MET A 40 -6.23 -8.29 6.28
N LYS A 41 -6.96 -9.30 5.80
CA LYS A 41 -6.41 -10.32 4.91
C LYS A 41 -5.89 -9.72 3.59
N LEU A 42 -6.64 -8.79 2.99
CA LEU A 42 -6.22 -8.08 1.78
C LEU A 42 -4.91 -7.32 2.01
N TYR A 43 -4.84 -6.49 3.06
CA TYR A 43 -3.64 -5.70 3.36
C TYR A 43 -2.45 -6.60 3.69
N ARG A 44 -2.64 -7.68 4.46
CA ARG A 44 -1.59 -8.65 4.74
C ARG A 44 -1.04 -9.27 3.46
N ALA A 45 -1.91 -9.74 2.58
CA ALA A 45 -1.52 -10.30 1.30
C ALA A 45 -0.76 -9.28 0.43
N PHE A 46 -1.23 -8.03 0.43
CA PHE A 46 -0.57 -6.95 -0.30
C PHE A 46 0.84 -6.65 0.22
N PHE A 47 1.05 -6.51 1.52
CA PHE A 47 2.39 -6.25 2.07
C PHE A 47 3.36 -7.42 1.84
N LEU A 48 2.88 -8.67 1.88
CA LEU A 48 3.68 -9.83 1.47
C LEU A 48 4.03 -9.78 -0.03
N ARG A 49 3.09 -9.34 -0.86
CA ARG A 49 3.33 -9.16 -2.30
C ARG A 49 4.36 -8.08 -2.59
N LEU A 50 4.35 -6.95 -1.88
CA LEU A 50 5.39 -5.91 -2.01
C LEU A 50 6.80 -6.47 -1.83
N ARG A 51 6.98 -7.36 -0.85
CA ARG A 51 8.26 -8.05 -0.61
C ARG A 51 8.65 -8.94 -1.80
N ALA A 52 7.70 -9.69 -2.35
CA ALA A 52 7.93 -10.56 -3.52
C ALA A 52 8.30 -9.75 -4.77
N LEU A 53 7.73 -8.56 -4.94
CA LEU A 53 8.04 -7.59 -6.00
C LEU A 53 9.38 -6.87 -5.84
N LYS A 54 10.20 -7.29 -4.87
CA LYS A 54 11.50 -6.69 -4.53
C LYS A 54 11.44 -5.19 -4.23
N THR A 55 10.31 -4.70 -3.73
CA THR A 55 10.09 -3.27 -3.46
C THR A 55 11.02 -2.79 -2.35
N ARG A 56 11.86 -1.78 -2.66
CA ARG A 56 12.79 -1.17 -1.69
C ARG A 56 12.10 -0.11 -0.85
N LYS A 57 11.32 0.77 -1.48
CA LYS A 57 10.59 1.85 -0.79
C LYS A 57 9.15 1.91 -1.29
N ALA A 58 8.20 2.07 -0.38
CA ALA A 58 6.80 2.20 -0.74
C ALA A 58 6.13 3.34 0.03
N VAL A 59 5.18 4.01 -0.62
CA VAL A 59 4.27 4.96 0.02
C VAL A 59 2.86 4.39 -0.09
N VAL A 60 2.25 4.09 1.05
CA VAL A 60 0.97 3.38 1.09
C VAL A 60 -0.05 4.23 1.85
N GLY A 61 -1.15 4.57 1.17
CA GLY A 61 -2.34 5.15 1.78
C GLY A 61 -3.33 4.08 2.23
N MET A 62 -3.92 4.23 3.41
CA MET A 62 -4.96 3.34 3.93
C MET A 62 -5.79 4.03 5.03
N PRO A 63 -6.93 3.45 5.49
CA PRO A 63 -7.71 4.05 6.56
C PRO A 63 -6.91 4.13 7.87
N SER A 64 -7.02 5.25 8.59
CA SER A 64 -6.28 5.46 9.84
C SER A 64 -6.66 4.48 10.96
N THR A 65 -7.87 3.94 10.91
CA THR A 65 -8.43 2.95 11.84
C THR A 65 -7.71 1.60 11.78
N VAL A 66 -6.93 1.34 10.74
CA VAL A 66 -6.22 0.07 10.56
C VAL A 66 -4.87 0.10 11.28
N ALA A 67 -4.67 -0.83 12.21
CA ALA A 67 -3.40 -1.06 12.87
C ALA A 67 -2.50 -1.96 12.01
N CYS A 68 -1.33 -1.46 11.61
CA CYS A 68 -0.50 -2.11 10.57
C CYS A 68 0.87 -2.60 11.08
N GLY A 69 1.25 -2.29 12.32
CA GLY A 69 2.61 -2.52 12.81
C GLY A 69 3.06 -3.99 12.70
N SER A 70 2.20 -4.93 13.10
CA SER A 70 2.47 -6.36 12.99
C SER A 70 2.53 -6.86 11.54
N LEU A 71 1.67 -6.33 10.67
CA LEU A 71 1.65 -6.66 9.23
C LEU A 71 2.95 -6.25 8.54
N LEU A 72 3.41 -5.03 8.80
CA LEU A 72 4.60 -4.46 8.18
C LEU A 72 5.88 -5.17 8.64
N LYS A 73 5.97 -5.49 9.94
CA LYS A 73 7.09 -6.26 10.49
C LYS A 73 7.15 -7.67 9.88
N GLY A 74 6.00 -8.35 9.75
CA GLY A 74 5.92 -9.66 9.10
C GLY A 74 6.29 -9.63 7.61
N ALA A 75 6.07 -8.50 6.93
CA ALA A 75 6.45 -8.29 5.54
C ALA A 75 7.91 -7.84 5.34
N GLY A 76 8.67 -7.58 6.41
CA GLY A 76 10.07 -7.16 6.32
C GLY A 76 10.24 -5.69 5.92
N TYR A 77 9.34 -4.81 6.38
CA TYR A 77 9.44 -3.36 6.17
C TYR A 77 9.60 -2.61 7.49
N LYS A 78 10.43 -1.58 7.47
CA LYS A 78 10.55 -0.55 8.50
C LYS A 78 9.69 0.65 8.11
N VAL A 79 9.03 1.27 9.09
CA VAL A 79 8.27 2.50 8.89
C VAL A 79 9.23 3.68 9.04
N GLN A 80 9.44 4.42 7.95
CA GLN A 80 10.26 5.64 7.95
C GLN A 80 9.46 6.88 8.30
N GLY A 81 8.17 6.87 8.04
CA GLY A 81 7.29 7.99 8.34
C GLY A 81 5.83 7.56 8.33
N GLN A 82 5.03 8.22 9.16
CA GLN A 82 3.59 8.01 9.22
C GLN A 82 2.91 9.37 9.36
N PHE A 83 1.95 9.61 8.48
CA PHE A 83 1.19 10.86 8.44
C PHE A 83 -0.29 10.53 8.42
N THR A 84 -1.12 11.35 9.05
CA THR A 84 -2.57 11.19 9.00
C THR A 84 -3.19 12.45 8.43
N ILE A 85 -4.01 12.29 7.40
CA ILE A 85 -4.77 13.37 6.77
C ILE A 85 -6.24 13.11 7.05
N TYR A 86 -6.92 14.11 7.61
CA TYR A 86 -8.38 14.10 7.73
C TYR A 86 -9.01 14.23 6.34
N ILE A 87 -9.94 13.34 5.99
CA ILE A 87 -10.69 13.42 4.72
C ILE A 87 -12.09 13.97 5.00
N HIS A 88 -12.85 13.28 5.86
CA HIS A 88 -14.20 13.70 6.25
C HIS A 88 -14.62 13.01 7.57
N LYS A 89 -15.84 13.30 8.03
CA LYS A 89 -16.38 12.91 9.36
C LYS A 89 -16.13 11.46 9.80
N SER A 90 -16.05 10.50 8.88
CA SER A 90 -15.89 9.08 9.20
C SER A 90 -14.63 8.45 8.61
N LEU A 91 -13.71 9.26 8.06
CA LEU A 91 -12.55 8.75 7.35
C LEU A 91 -11.38 9.71 7.49
N SER A 92 -10.29 9.18 8.01
CA SER A 92 -8.96 9.79 7.87
C SER A 92 -8.06 8.78 7.19
N LYS A 93 -7.16 9.28 6.35
CA LYS A 93 -6.16 8.50 5.63
C LYS A 93 -4.86 8.52 6.40
N LYS A 94 -4.30 7.35 6.64
CA LYS A 94 -2.93 7.17 7.10
C LYS A 94 -2.05 6.92 5.87
N ILE A 95 -1.01 7.72 5.73
CA ILE A 95 0.02 7.58 4.72
C ILE A 95 1.26 7.04 5.43
N ILE A 96 1.76 5.90 4.98
CA ILE A 96 2.90 5.22 5.58
C ILE A 96 4.03 5.17 4.55
N VAL A 97 5.20 5.66 4.93
CA VAL A 97 6.44 5.53 4.15
C VAL A 97 7.19 4.31 4.68
N LEU A 98 7.39 3.34 3.80
CA LEU A 98 8.02 2.07 4.10
C LEU A 98 9.36 1.97 3.42
N GLU A 99 10.32 1.40 4.12
CA GLU A 99 11.61 1.00 3.56
C GLU A 99 11.89 -0.45 3.93
N ARG A 100 12.44 -1.21 2.98
CA ARG A 100 12.74 -2.62 3.18
C ARG A 100 13.78 -2.77 4.30
N ALA A 101 13.49 -3.65 5.25
CA ALA A 101 14.27 -3.85 6.47
C ALA A 101 15.64 -4.48 6.21
#